data_AF-A0A1D7QMT2-F1
#
_entry.id   AF-A0A1D7QMT2-F1
#
_cell.length_a   1.000
_cell.length_b   1.000
_cell.length_c   1.000
_cell.angle_alpha   90.00
_cell.angle_beta   90.00
_cell.angle_gamma   90.00
#
_symmetry.space_group_name_H-M   'P 1'
#
loop_
_entity.id
_entity.type
_entity.pdbx_description
1 polymer ?
#
loop_
_entity_poly.entity_id
_entity_poly.type
_entity_poly.pdbx_seq_one_letter_code
_entity_poly.pdbx_strand_id
1 'polypeptide(L)'
;MNTVYKILFEMRLLHEFYLTDKEGKTIFDFPVQADRMNFLKQRFDADDENIEDEIAFEVPEKTRVLFDNYHLKLVPTYAGFKVAVNVIPKKIAGGTVVYEPKCTLPEDLCISVLAIKKSQRWDSFTNAKMEKILPGTYYFSNENTVTGPRIVPFLSADVTAFDAGATYEQGELVKFAANDYREFYKDDADAVQWISISGKAFANENDRMLLPLNFYYAFPKNTAVTKADFLLKDKDGNTIDKYQFKGSQPFRKVQLAIDPKKVLQIPSPAVTDKMVYSLKVTGNGGYNKTHKLIFYQDEQEIRDSLALIVMKVKTSVPAYNLIDNLGRLITRKQPDQTVSPLPPVFELNFKSKPSFWRYINNRRKNLKVGLHPDFLLSKNGLLVTKKPRSLTCSATLFRKPDNSLYYLPNPEPYQTLTFENNKLYSDIMVQESSLFPLAP
;
A
#
# COMPACT_ATOMS: atom_id res chain seq x y z
N MET A 1 29.08 3.81 31.84
CA MET A 1 28.42 4.72 30.89
C MET A 1 27.03 4.17 30.62
N ASN A 2 25.97 4.98 30.76
CA ASN A 2 24.62 4.55 30.42
C ASN A 2 24.45 4.55 28.89
N THR A 3 24.07 3.40 28.33
CA THR A 3 23.75 3.29 26.91
C THR A 3 22.47 4.08 26.62
N VAL A 4 22.53 5.06 25.72
CA VAL A 4 21.39 5.92 25.37
C VAL A 4 20.94 5.61 23.95
N TYR A 5 19.68 5.24 23.78
CA TYR A 5 19.04 5.08 22.46
C TYR A 5 18.15 6.29 22.16
N LYS A 6 18.18 6.76 20.92
CA LYS A 6 17.26 7.78 20.40
C LYS A 6 16.67 7.32 19.06
N ILE A 7 15.43 7.73 18.80
CA ILE A 7 14.73 7.40 17.57
C ILE A 7 15.44 8.10 16.40
N LEU A 8 15.87 7.30 15.43
CA LEU A 8 16.42 7.76 14.16
C LEU A 8 15.28 8.18 13.22
N PHE A 9 14.23 7.35 13.12
CA PHE A 9 13.00 7.66 12.39
C PHE A 9 11.82 6.81 12.87
N GLU A 10 10.62 7.24 12.50
CA GLU A 10 9.35 6.53 12.67
C GLU A 10 8.70 6.27 11.31
N MET A 11 8.13 5.08 11.14
CA MET A 11 7.33 4.69 9.99
C MET A 11 5.91 4.41 10.47
N ARG A 12 4.92 5.02 9.83
CA ARG A 12 3.49 4.79 10.06
C ARG A 12 2.85 4.15 8.85
N LEU A 13 2.22 3.01 9.05
CA LEU A 13 1.37 2.33 8.09
C LEU A 13 -0.09 2.63 8.46
N LEU A 14 -0.75 3.42 7.61
CA LEU A 14 -2.12 3.88 7.80
C LEU A 14 -3.01 3.18 6.79
N HIS A 15 -4.01 2.44 7.25
CA HIS A 15 -4.94 1.72 6.39
C HIS A 15 -6.36 2.21 6.60
N GLU A 16 -7.03 2.62 5.52
CA GLU A 16 -8.39 3.20 5.54
C GLU A 16 -9.41 2.34 6.29
N PHE A 17 -9.34 1.02 6.11
CA PHE A 17 -10.26 0.04 6.72
C PHE A 17 -10.45 0.24 8.22
N TYR A 18 -9.36 0.48 8.95
CA TYR A 18 -9.37 0.72 10.39
C TYR A 18 -9.57 2.20 10.73
N LEU A 19 -9.26 3.09 9.78
CA LEU A 19 -9.13 4.53 10.01
C LEU A 19 -10.25 5.32 9.32
N THR A 20 -11.47 4.80 9.41
CA THR A 20 -12.70 5.46 8.95
C THR A 20 -13.68 5.59 10.12
N ASP A 21 -14.28 6.77 10.29
CA ASP A 21 -15.27 7.05 11.32
C ASP A 21 -16.70 6.69 10.88
N LYS A 22 -17.66 6.82 11.80
CA LYS A 22 -19.08 6.51 11.54
C LYS A 22 -19.72 7.41 10.48
N GLU A 23 -19.20 8.61 10.26
CA GLU A 23 -19.69 9.53 9.22
C GLU A 23 -19.12 9.21 7.84
N GLY A 24 -18.18 8.26 7.76
CA GLY A 24 -17.46 7.88 6.55
C GLY A 24 -16.27 8.79 6.25
N LYS A 25 -15.82 9.62 7.20
CA LYS A 25 -14.56 10.37 7.06
C LYS A 25 -13.40 9.48 7.46
N THR A 26 -12.32 9.60 6.72
CA THR A 26 -11.10 8.83 6.88
C THR A 26 -9.99 9.69 7.47
N ILE A 27 -8.93 9.07 7.99
CA ILE A 27 -7.72 9.80 8.40
C ILE A 27 -7.11 10.63 7.25
N PHE A 28 -7.39 10.26 6.00
CA PHE A 28 -6.84 10.92 4.81
C PHE A 28 -7.59 12.20 4.42
N ASP A 29 -8.76 12.44 5.01
CA ASP A 29 -9.50 13.71 4.87
C ASP A 29 -8.85 14.85 5.66
N PHE A 30 -7.94 14.55 6.58
CA PHE A 30 -7.26 15.55 7.41
C PHE A 30 -5.89 15.93 6.82
N PRO A 31 -5.75 17.13 6.21
CA PRO A 31 -4.50 17.53 5.56
C PRO A 31 -3.37 17.81 6.57
N VAL A 32 -3.72 18.26 7.78
CA VAL A 32 -2.76 18.64 8.83
C VAL A 32 -2.39 17.44 9.69
N GLN A 33 -1.10 17.29 9.98
CA GLN A 33 -0.60 16.16 10.79
C GLN A 33 -1.15 16.16 12.23
N ALA A 34 -1.33 17.33 12.84
CA ALA A 34 -1.89 17.46 14.19
C ALA A 34 -3.31 16.86 14.28
N ASP A 35 -4.16 17.11 13.28
CA ASP A 35 -5.52 16.57 13.24
C ASP A 35 -5.51 15.04 13.06
N ARG A 36 -4.62 14.53 12.21
CA ARG A 36 -4.38 13.08 12.08
C ARG A 36 -3.92 12.45 13.40
N MET A 37 -3.10 13.15 14.19
CA MET A 37 -2.67 12.66 15.51
C MET A 37 -3.80 12.64 16.52
N ASN A 38 -4.66 13.66 16.51
CA ASN A 38 -5.85 13.66 17.35
C ASN A 38 -6.79 12.51 16.97
N PHE A 39 -6.98 12.25 15.66
CA PHE A 39 -7.76 11.11 15.16
C PHE A 39 -7.19 9.78 15.67
N LEU A 40 -5.88 9.53 15.49
CA LEU A 40 -5.24 8.30 15.97
C LEU A 40 -5.30 8.16 17.49
N LYS A 41 -5.12 9.25 18.23
CA LYS A 41 -5.20 9.25 19.69
C LYS A 41 -6.61 8.88 20.16
N GLN A 42 -7.65 9.44 19.57
CA GLN A 42 -9.03 9.11 19.94
C GLN A 42 -9.35 7.63 19.73
N ARG A 43 -8.86 7.03 18.64
CA ARG A 43 -9.04 5.59 18.37
C ARG A 43 -8.24 4.70 19.33
N PHE A 44 -7.02 5.11 19.66
CA PHE A 44 -6.21 4.44 20.67
C PHE A 44 -6.88 4.49 22.05
N ASP A 45 -7.36 5.67 22.46
CA ASP A 45 -8.05 5.87 23.74
C ASP A 45 -9.39 5.09 23.80
N ALA A 46 -9.99 4.77 22.65
CA ALA A 46 -11.21 3.99 22.51
C ALA A 46 -10.98 2.47 22.37
N ASP A 47 -9.73 2.01 22.33
CA ASP A 47 -9.35 0.61 22.08
C ASP A 47 -9.95 0.05 20.76
N ASP A 48 -10.01 0.89 19.72
CA ASP A 48 -10.48 0.48 18.41
C ASP A 48 -9.50 -0.49 17.73
N GLU A 49 -10.04 -1.44 16.98
CA GLU A 49 -9.26 -2.34 16.12
C GLU A 49 -8.30 -1.56 15.21
N ASN A 50 -7.10 -2.11 15.02
CA ASN A 50 -6.01 -1.45 14.33
C ASN A 50 -5.16 -2.45 13.54
N ILE A 51 -4.15 -1.92 12.85
CA ILE A 51 -3.35 -2.71 11.90
C ILE A 51 -2.28 -3.59 12.55
N GLU A 52 -1.98 -3.38 13.84
CA GLU A 52 -0.96 -4.15 14.56
C GLU A 52 -1.27 -5.65 14.57
N ASP A 53 -2.55 -6.04 14.57
CA ASP A 53 -2.96 -7.45 14.53
C ASP A 53 -2.78 -8.11 13.16
N GLU A 54 -2.63 -7.32 12.10
CA GLU A 54 -2.50 -7.83 10.72
C GLU A 54 -1.07 -7.87 10.21
N ILE A 55 -0.19 -7.01 10.73
CA ILE A 55 1.19 -6.85 10.21
C ILE A 55 2.21 -6.94 11.34
N ALA A 56 3.25 -7.76 11.14
CA ALA A 56 4.47 -7.76 11.95
C ALA A 56 5.59 -7.01 11.22
N PHE A 57 6.49 -6.38 11.98
CA PHE A 57 7.68 -5.72 11.42
C PHE A 57 8.93 -6.43 11.91
N GLU A 58 9.75 -6.89 10.95
CA GLU A 58 10.93 -7.70 11.24
C GLU A 58 12.16 -7.20 10.47
N VAL A 59 13.35 -7.47 11.02
CA VAL A 59 14.61 -7.20 10.33
C VAL A 59 14.94 -8.40 9.45
N PRO A 60 15.09 -8.23 8.11
CA PRO A 60 15.49 -9.32 7.24
C PRO A 60 16.81 -9.95 7.71
N GLU A 61 16.92 -11.27 7.62
CA GLU A 61 18.03 -12.06 8.18
C GLU A 61 19.40 -11.52 7.72
N LYS A 62 19.52 -11.26 6.41
CA LYS A 62 20.74 -10.73 5.77
C LYS A 62 21.16 -9.34 6.27
N THR A 63 20.25 -8.59 6.89
CA THR A 63 20.52 -7.24 7.42
C THR A 63 20.62 -7.19 8.94
N ARG A 64 20.48 -8.31 9.65
CA ARG A 64 20.63 -8.33 11.12
C ARG A 64 22.01 -7.90 11.58
N VAL A 65 23.06 -8.36 10.89
CA VAL A 65 24.45 -7.96 11.15
C VAL A 65 24.63 -6.43 10.99
N LEU A 66 23.90 -5.81 10.05
CA LEU A 66 23.91 -4.35 9.88
C LEU A 66 23.30 -3.66 11.11
N PHE A 67 22.17 -4.18 11.63
CA PHE A 67 21.57 -3.65 12.85
C PHE A 67 22.52 -3.77 14.05
N ASP A 68 23.22 -4.88 14.18
CA ASP A 68 24.19 -5.09 15.27
C ASP A 68 25.39 -4.14 15.16
N ASN A 69 25.99 -4.05 13.96
CA ASN A 69 27.18 -3.22 13.68
C ASN A 69 26.94 -1.73 13.94
N TYR A 70 25.74 -1.22 13.59
CA TYR A 70 25.37 0.18 13.80
C TYR A 70 24.55 0.41 15.06
N HIS A 71 24.38 -0.62 15.90
CA HIS A 71 23.58 -0.57 17.12
C HIS A 71 22.17 0.01 16.89
N LEU A 72 21.50 -0.47 15.86
CA LEU A 72 20.11 -0.15 15.55
C LEU A 72 19.19 -1.11 16.31
N LYS A 73 18.00 -0.62 16.68
CA LYS A 73 16.93 -1.42 17.26
C LYS A 73 15.61 -1.10 16.59
N LEU A 74 14.93 -2.14 16.12
CA LEU A 74 13.56 -2.05 15.65
C LEU A 74 12.60 -2.11 16.84
N VAL A 75 11.67 -1.17 16.91
CA VAL A 75 10.66 -1.06 17.98
C VAL A 75 9.29 -0.95 17.32
N PRO A 76 8.46 -2.02 17.33
CA PRO A 76 7.09 -1.96 16.85
C PRO A 76 6.26 -0.91 17.59
N THR A 77 5.23 -0.39 16.93
CA THR A 77 4.28 0.60 17.48
C THR A 77 2.87 0.33 16.93
N TYR A 78 1.85 0.91 17.57
CA TYR A 78 0.42 0.75 17.24
C TYR A 78 0.06 0.85 15.73
N ALA A 79 0.74 1.71 14.97
CA ALA A 79 0.47 1.88 13.55
C ALA A 79 1.74 1.79 12.70
N GLY A 80 2.74 1.00 13.10
CA GLY A 80 4.00 0.88 12.35
C GLY A 80 5.20 0.51 13.21
N PHE A 81 6.33 1.17 13.01
CA PHE A 81 7.54 0.92 13.80
C PHE A 81 8.43 2.15 13.93
N LYS A 82 9.38 2.08 14.86
CA LYS A 82 10.47 3.03 15.05
C LYS A 82 11.80 2.31 14.91
N VAL A 83 12.79 2.97 14.34
CA VAL A 83 14.17 2.52 14.43
C VAL A 83 14.92 3.46 15.36
N ALA A 84 15.48 2.91 16.43
CA ALA A 84 16.32 3.63 17.38
C ALA A 84 17.80 3.30 17.10
N VAL A 85 18.68 4.27 17.37
CA VAL A 85 20.13 4.11 17.25
C VAL A 85 20.79 4.50 18.58
N ASN A 86 21.87 3.81 18.92
CA ASN A 86 22.68 4.15 20.07
C ASN A 86 23.46 5.45 19.81
N VAL A 87 23.42 6.38 20.76
CA VAL A 87 23.96 7.73 20.59
C VAL A 87 24.84 8.19 21.74
N ILE A 88 25.72 9.14 21.43
CA ILE A 88 26.50 9.93 22.37
C ILE A 88 25.86 11.33 22.42
N PRO A 89 25.24 11.73 23.55
CA PRO A 89 24.70 13.07 23.71
C PRO A 89 25.85 14.08 23.88
N LYS A 90 25.81 15.18 23.14
CA LYS A 90 26.74 16.31 23.30
C LYS A 90 25.97 17.61 23.50
N LYS A 91 26.40 18.41 24.47
CA LYS A 91 25.85 19.75 24.69
C LYS A 91 26.66 20.74 23.86
N ILE A 92 25.98 21.51 23.00
CA ILE A 92 26.61 22.54 22.18
C ILE A 92 26.47 23.92 22.84
N ALA A 93 27.20 24.91 22.32
CA ALA A 93 27.01 26.32 22.70
C ALA A 93 25.53 26.72 22.54
N GLY A 94 24.97 27.38 23.55
CA GLY A 94 23.53 27.67 23.64
C GLY A 94 22.72 26.65 24.45
N GLY A 95 23.35 25.56 24.91
CA GLY A 95 22.76 24.64 25.88
C GLY A 95 21.89 23.52 25.29
N THR A 96 21.64 23.54 23.98
CA THR A 96 20.99 22.45 23.24
C THR A 96 21.84 21.19 23.30
N VAL A 97 21.19 20.04 23.48
CA VAL A 97 21.81 18.71 23.40
C VAL A 97 21.52 18.12 22.03
N VAL A 98 22.61 17.78 21.33
CA VAL A 98 22.61 17.06 20.06
C VAL A 98 22.97 15.59 20.31
N TYR A 99 22.58 14.71 19.38
CA TYR A 99 22.82 13.27 19.50
C TYR A 99 23.62 12.79 18.29
N GLU A 100 24.83 12.30 18.54
CA GLU A 100 25.69 11.67 17.53
C GLU A 100 25.53 10.14 17.61
N PRO A 101 25.33 9.43 16.49
CA PRO A 101 25.41 7.96 16.48
C PRO A 101 26.73 7.48 17.08
N LYS A 102 26.68 6.46 17.94
CA LYS A 102 27.90 5.88 18.54
C LYS A 102 28.82 5.28 17.47
N CYS A 103 28.22 4.65 16.46
CA CYS A 103 28.87 4.23 15.23
C CYS A 103 28.39 5.17 14.11
N THR A 104 29.31 5.84 13.43
CA THR A 104 28.96 6.73 12.31
C THR A 104 28.17 5.96 11.26
N LEU A 105 27.00 6.49 10.88
CA LEU A 105 26.16 5.92 9.84
C LEU A 105 26.66 6.40 8.47
N PRO A 106 27.07 5.52 7.54
CA PRO A 106 27.37 5.91 6.17
C PRO A 106 26.17 6.57 5.51
N GLU A 107 26.40 7.54 4.64
CA GLU A 107 25.33 8.31 3.98
C GLU A 107 24.48 7.44 3.04
N ASP A 108 25.10 6.44 2.42
CA ASP A 108 24.49 5.48 1.51
C ASP A 108 23.91 4.23 2.19
N LEU A 109 24.05 4.12 3.51
CA LEU A 109 23.55 2.98 4.29
C LEU A 109 22.03 2.83 4.12
N CYS A 110 21.60 1.62 3.73
CA CYS A 110 20.20 1.23 3.63
C CYS A 110 19.76 0.39 4.83
N ILE A 111 18.81 0.90 5.61
CA ILE A 111 18.16 0.22 6.72
C ILE A 111 16.90 -0.47 6.18
N SER A 112 16.86 -1.79 6.24
CA SER A 112 15.76 -2.59 5.69
C SER A 112 14.88 -3.16 6.80
N VAL A 113 13.57 -3.12 6.60
CA VAL A 113 12.55 -3.72 7.48
C VAL A 113 11.50 -4.41 6.61
N LEU A 114 11.16 -5.66 6.93
CA LEU A 114 10.06 -6.40 6.32
C LEU A 114 8.77 -6.10 7.07
N ALA A 115 7.69 -5.87 6.31
CA ALA A 115 6.33 -5.89 6.81
C ALA A 115 5.71 -7.25 6.45
N ILE A 116 5.51 -8.12 7.44
CA ILE A 116 5.04 -9.50 7.26
C ILE A 116 3.56 -9.58 7.59
N LYS A 117 2.78 -10.23 6.71
CA LYS A 117 1.36 -10.47 6.96
C LYS A 117 1.19 -11.55 8.03
N LYS A 118 0.50 -11.23 9.12
CA LYS A 118 0.10 -12.20 10.15
C LYS A 118 -1.07 -13.08 9.68
N SER A 119 -1.87 -12.56 8.75
CA SER A 119 -3.02 -13.25 8.18
C SER A 119 -3.16 -12.97 6.67
N GLN A 120 -3.86 -13.85 5.95
CA GLN A 120 -4.20 -13.61 4.54
C GLN A 120 -5.41 -12.67 4.38
N ARG A 121 -6.00 -12.15 5.48
CA ARG A 121 -7.17 -11.27 5.43
C ARG A 121 -6.83 -9.90 4.84
N TRP A 122 -5.59 -9.44 4.95
CA TRP A 122 -5.13 -8.18 4.35
C TRP A 122 -5.61 -8.01 2.90
N ASP A 123 -5.39 -9.03 2.07
CA ASP A 123 -5.75 -8.99 0.66
C ASP A 123 -7.28 -8.93 0.42
N SER A 124 -8.12 -9.22 1.42
CA SER A 124 -9.58 -9.13 1.32
C SER A 124 -10.09 -7.69 1.39
N PHE A 125 -9.49 -6.85 2.24
CA PHE A 125 -9.95 -5.48 2.50
C PHE A 125 -9.04 -4.39 1.94
N THR A 126 -7.82 -4.69 1.52
CA THR A 126 -6.91 -3.70 0.91
C THR A 126 -7.15 -3.56 -0.59
N ASN A 127 -7.13 -2.32 -1.07
CA ASN A 127 -7.24 -2.01 -2.48
C ASN A 127 -6.01 -2.53 -3.25
N ALA A 128 -6.26 -3.22 -4.35
CA ALA A 128 -5.23 -3.75 -5.25
C ALA A 128 -5.89 -4.08 -6.60
N LYS A 129 -5.08 -4.15 -7.66
CA LYS A 129 -5.55 -4.66 -8.95
C LYS A 129 -6.16 -6.07 -8.79
N MET A 130 -7.31 -6.31 -9.43
CA MET A 130 -8.02 -7.59 -9.31
C MET A 130 -7.29 -8.69 -10.07
N GLU A 131 -6.75 -8.39 -11.25
CA GLU A 131 -5.91 -9.29 -12.03
C GLU A 131 -4.43 -8.93 -11.91
N LYS A 132 -3.71 -9.67 -11.04
CA LYS A 132 -2.26 -9.52 -10.86
C LYS A 132 -1.48 -10.33 -11.91
N ILE A 133 -0.79 -9.63 -12.80
CA ILE A 133 0.09 -10.23 -13.83
C ILE A 133 1.37 -10.80 -13.19
N LEU A 134 1.94 -10.07 -12.23
CA LEU A 134 3.14 -10.44 -11.50
C LEU A 134 2.82 -10.58 -9.99
N PRO A 135 3.46 -11.51 -9.28
CA PRO A 135 3.31 -11.65 -7.83
C PRO A 135 4.18 -10.62 -7.09
N GLY A 136 4.02 -9.33 -7.43
CA GLY A 136 4.80 -8.24 -6.87
C GLY A 136 4.45 -7.96 -5.41
N THR A 137 5.46 -8.02 -4.55
CA THR A 137 5.43 -7.49 -3.19
C THR A 137 5.74 -6.00 -3.21
N TYR A 138 5.21 -5.24 -2.25
CA TYR A 138 5.49 -3.81 -2.18
C TYR A 138 6.96 -3.55 -1.84
N TYR A 139 7.55 -2.57 -2.49
CA TYR A 139 8.83 -1.99 -2.11
C TYR A 139 8.63 -0.52 -1.84
N PHE A 140 8.99 -0.09 -0.63
CA PHE A 140 8.94 1.31 -0.23
C PHE A 140 10.32 1.81 0.12
N SER A 141 10.59 3.07 -0.19
CA SER A 141 11.86 3.69 0.17
C SER A 141 11.68 5.19 0.39
N ASN A 142 12.70 5.84 0.93
CA ASN A 142 12.80 7.30 0.93
C ASN A 142 13.64 7.83 -0.26
N GLU A 143 14.19 6.95 -1.10
CA GLU A 143 15.00 7.31 -2.27
C GLU A 143 14.24 7.12 -3.59
N ASN A 144 14.32 8.13 -4.47
CA ASN A 144 13.55 8.18 -5.73
C ASN A 144 14.07 7.24 -6.83
N THR A 145 15.31 6.79 -6.74
CA THR A 145 16.01 6.09 -7.83
C THR A 145 15.39 4.74 -8.18
N VAL A 146 14.78 4.05 -7.21
CA VAL A 146 14.22 2.71 -7.40
C VAL A 146 12.78 2.76 -7.88
N THR A 147 11.84 3.35 -7.12
CA THR A 147 10.41 3.29 -7.48
C THR A 147 9.90 4.50 -8.26
N GLY A 148 10.63 5.61 -8.28
CA GLY A 148 10.24 6.86 -8.95
C GLY A 148 9.94 7.99 -7.96
N PRO A 149 9.35 9.10 -8.44
CA PRO A 149 9.03 10.27 -7.61
C PRO A 149 8.06 9.93 -6.46
N ARG A 150 8.23 10.61 -5.34
CA ARG A 150 7.37 10.54 -4.15
C ARG A 150 7.24 11.90 -3.48
N ILE A 151 6.27 12.04 -2.57
CA ILE A 151 5.91 13.31 -1.93
C ILE A 151 6.19 13.19 -0.44
N VAL A 152 6.99 14.08 0.15
CA VAL A 152 7.29 14.08 1.59
C VAL A 152 5.97 14.26 2.38
N PRO A 153 5.72 13.49 3.45
CA PRO A 153 6.58 12.47 4.09
C PRO A 153 6.31 11.02 3.66
N PHE A 154 5.66 10.80 2.51
CA PHE A 154 5.23 9.47 2.08
C PHE A 154 6.35 8.68 1.40
N LEU A 155 6.37 7.36 1.60
CA LEU A 155 7.36 6.48 0.99
C LEU A 155 6.86 5.77 -0.28
N SER A 156 5.55 5.78 -0.53
CA SER A 156 4.95 5.26 -1.77
C SER A 156 5.34 6.12 -2.96
N ALA A 157 5.61 5.48 -4.09
CA ALA A 157 5.71 6.16 -5.37
C ALA A 157 4.39 6.87 -5.70
N ASP A 158 4.47 7.97 -6.45
CA ASP A 158 3.26 8.67 -6.88
C ASP A 158 2.38 7.77 -7.77
N VAL A 159 1.08 8.00 -7.72
CA VAL A 159 0.11 7.27 -8.52
C VAL A 159 0.27 7.68 -9.98
N THR A 160 0.20 6.72 -10.89
CA THR A 160 0.35 6.95 -12.34
C THR A 160 -0.70 7.95 -12.84
N ALA A 161 -0.28 8.81 -13.77
CA ALA A 161 -1.18 9.73 -14.46
C ALA A 161 -2.26 8.96 -15.24
N PHE A 162 -3.43 9.56 -15.37
CA PHE A 162 -4.49 9.02 -16.22
C PHE A 162 -4.01 8.85 -17.67
N ASP A 163 -4.30 7.69 -18.24
CA ASP A 163 -4.00 7.31 -19.62
C ASP A 163 -5.28 6.82 -20.28
N ALA A 164 -5.78 7.58 -21.26
CA ALA A 164 -7.01 7.26 -21.98
C ALA A 164 -6.90 5.95 -22.81
N GLY A 165 -5.69 5.48 -23.11
CA GLY A 165 -5.44 4.21 -23.78
C GLY A 165 -5.36 3.00 -22.83
N ALA A 166 -5.31 3.22 -21.52
CA ALA A 166 -5.22 2.16 -20.54
C ALA A 166 -6.59 1.55 -20.22
N THR A 167 -6.58 0.25 -19.87
CA THR A 167 -7.75 -0.43 -19.31
C THR A 167 -7.59 -0.49 -17.79
N TYR A 168 -8.62 -0.04 -17.08
CA TYR A 168 -8.67 0.03 -15.63
C TYR A 168 -9.64 -0.99 -15.04
N GLU A 169 -9.31 -1.46 -13.84
CA GLU A 169 -10.12 -2.33 -13.01
C GLU A 169 -10.69 -1.55 -11.80
N GLN A 170 -11.83 -2.02 -11.26
CA GLN A 170 -12.44 -1.40 -10.08
C GLN A 170 -11.43 -1.25 -8.94
N GLY A 171 -11.34 -0.04 -8.39
CA GLY A 171 -10.39 0.31 -7.33
C GLY A 171 -9.04 0.83 -7.82
N GLU A 172 -8.71 0.73 -9.11
CA GLU A 172 -7.46 1.31 -9.59
C GLU A 172 -7.44 2.83 -9.39
N LEU A 173 -6.33 3.31 -8.83
CA LEU A 173 -6.09 4.71 -8.54
C LEU A 173 -5.35 5.35 -9.72
N VAL A 174 -5.77 6.55 -10.12
CA VAL A 174 -5.09 7.37 -11.12
C VAL A 174 -5.00 8.82 -10.68
N LYS A 175 -4.01 9.53 -11.23
CA LYS A 175 -3.81 10.96 -11.01
C LYS A 175 -4.25 11.76 -12.23
N PHE A 176 -5.26 12.60 -12.08
CA PHE A 176 -5.74 13.52 -13.12
C PHE A 176 -5.03 14.89 -13.09
N ALA A 177 -4.60 15.32 -11.91
CA ALA A 177 -3.85 16.57 -11.69
C ALA A 177 -3.02 16.47 -10.40
N ALA A 178 -2.23 17.50 -10.08
CA ALA A 178 -1.27 17.51 -8.96
C ALA A 178 -1.83 17.06 -7.60
N ASN A 179 -3.14 17.26 -7.35
CA ASN A 179 -3.84 16.81 -6.14
C ASN A 179 -5.22 16.22 -6.46
N ASP A 180 -5.44 15.77 -7.69
CA ASP A 180 -6.71 15.14 -8.11
C ASP A 180 -6.44 13.65 -8.35
N TYR A 181 -6.64 12.87 -7.28
CA TYR A 181 -6.57 11.42 -7.31
C TYR A 181 -7.99 10.87 -7.42
N ARG A 182 -8.17 9.90 -8.32
CA ARG A 182 -9.48 9.27 -8.54
C ARG A 182 -9.38 7.76 -8.54
N GLU A 183 -10.43 7.13 -8.06
CA GLU A 183 -10.63 5.69 -8.04
C GLU A 183 -11.59 5.28 -9.16
N PHE A 184 -11.19 4.28 -9.95
CA PHE A 184 -11.97 3.76 -11.08
C PHE A 184 -13.11 2.85 -10.61
N TYR A 185 -14.27 2.95 -11.25
CA TYR A 185 -15.30 1.91 -11.22
C TYR A 185 -16.16 1.94 -12.48
N LYS A 186 -16.96 0.89 -12.68
CA LYS A 186 -18.05 0.88 -13.66
C LYS A 186 -19.38 0.90 -12.95
N ASP A 187 -20.27 1.81 -13.32
CA ASP A 187 -21.62 1.87 -12.76
C ASP A 187 -22.52 0.73 -13.27
N ASP A 188 -23.80 0.73 -12.89
CA ASP A 188 -24.72 -0.35 -13.27
C ASP A 188 -24.96 -0.46 -14.80
N ALA A 189 -24.82 0.64 -15.54
CA ALA A 189 -24.89 0.66 -17.01
C ALA A 189 -23.56 0.27 -17.69
N ASP A 190 -22.60 -0.23 -16.90
CA ASP A 190 -21.22 -0.52 -17.30
C ASP A 190 -20.47 0.70 -17.87
N ALA A 191 -20.96 1.92 -17.58
CA ALA A 191 -20.28 3.15 -17.96
C ALA A 191 -19.10 3.40 -17.02
N VAL A 192 -18.02 3.94 -17.60
CA VAL A 192 -16.80 4.27 -16.86
C VAL A 192 -17.05 5.48 -15.98
N GLN A 193 -16.68 5.35 -14.70
CA GLN A 193 -16.82 6.40 -13.71
C GLN A 193 -15.55 6.54 -12.87
N TRP A 194 -15.38 7.74 -12.29
CA TRP A 194 -14.22 8.10 -11.48
C TRP A 194 -14.67 8.80 -10.21
N ILE A 195 -14.31 8.26 -9.04
CA ILE A 195 -14.60 8.86 -7.74
C ILE A 195 -13.38 9.62 -7.26
N SER A 196 -13.51 10.92 -7.00
CA SER A 196 -12.46 11.68 -6.32
C SER A 196 -12.22 11.13 -4.92
N ILE A 197 -10.96 10.89 -4.59
CA ILE A 197 -10.55 10.43 -3.26
C ILE A 197 -9.80 11.53 -2.52
N SER A 198 -10.05 11.63 -1.21
CA SER A 198 -9.28 12.48 -0.32
C SER A 198 -7.94 11.83 0.00
N GLY A 199 -6.93 12.67 0.28
CA GLY A 199 -5.58 12.21 0.58
C GLY A 199 -4.67 12.15 -0.66
N LYS A 200 -3.45 11.67 -0.43
CA LYS A 200 -2.40 11.57 -1.45
C LYS A 200 -1.43 10.43 -1.12
N ALA A 201 -0.63 10.05 -2.11
CA ALA A 201 0.45 9.08 -1.95
C ALA A 201 -0.03 7.76 -1.33
N PHE A 202 -1.02 7.14 -1.97
CA PHE A 202 -1.47 5.80 -1.64
C PHE A 202 -0.55 4.76 -2.27
N ALA A 203 -0.26 3.68 -1.54
CA ALA A 203 0.41 2.51 -2.07
C ALA A 203 -0.34 1.99 -3.30
N ASN A 204 0.40 1.78 -4.39
CA ASN A 204 -0.19 1.47 -5.69
C ASN A 204 0.67 0.47 -6.48
N GLU A 205 0.27 0.15 -7.71
CA GLU A 205 0.97 -0.85 -8.53
C GLU A 205 2.41 -0.45 -8.90
N ASN A 206 2.76 0.85 -8.87
CA ASN A 206 4.15 1.28 -9.05
C ASN A 206 5.05 0.82 -7.92
N ASP A 207 4.51 0.55 -6.73
CA ASP A 207 5.26 0.05 -5.58
C ASP A 207 5.40 -1.49 -5.60
N ARG A 208 4.57 -2.22 -6.37
CA ARG A 208 4.56 -3.69 -6.44
C ARG A 208 5.58 -4.26 -7.43
N MET A 209 6.86 -3.96 -7.21
CA MET A 209 7.94 -4.36 -8.13
C MET A 209 8.90 -5.41 -7.56
N LEU A 210 8.78 -5.76 -6.28
CA LEU A 210 9.67 -6.72 -5.63
C LEU A 210 9.22 -8.16 -5.93
N LEU A 211 10.09 -8.93 -6.57
CA LEU A 211 9.81 -10.31 -6.97
C LEU A 211 10.83 -11.29 -6.40
N PRO A 212 10.43 -12.54 -6.08
CA PRO A 212 11.39 -13.63 -5.93
C PRO A 212 12.09 -13.94 -7.27
N LEU A 213 13.18 -14.71 -7.23
CA LEU A 213 13.89 -15.13 -8.44
C LEU A 213 13.08 -16.14 -9.26
N ASN A 214 12.27 -16.97 -8.61
CA ASN A 214 11.33 -17.88 -9.25
C ASN A 214 9.90 -17.36 -9.07
N PHE A 215 9.25 -16.99 -10.16
CA PHE A 215 7.90 -16.46 -10.11
C PHE A 215 7.06 -16.86 -11.32
N TYR A 216 5.74 -16.79 -11.18
CA TYR A 216 4.82 -16.97 -12.29
C TYR A 216 4.47 -15.63 -12.92
N TYR A 217 4.47 -15.59 -14.25
CA TYR A 217 3.82 -14.54 -15.02
C TYR A 217 2.42 -15.01 -15.43
N ALA A 218 1.38 -14.28 -15.07
CA ALA A 218 0.01 -14.57 -15.47
C ALA A 218 -0.39 -13.76 -16.71
N PHE A 219 -1.08 -14.40 -17.65
CA PHE A 219 -1.67 -13.72 -18.81
C PHE A 219 -3.13 -13.35 -18.48
N PRO A 220 -3.60 -12.15 -18.86
CA PRO A 220 -4.98 -11.75 -18.62
C PRO A 220 -5.97 -12.76 -19.20
N LYS A 221 -7.05 -13.06 -18.48
CA LYS A 221 -7.99 -14.15 -18.81
C LYS A 221 -8.58 -14.08 -20.21
N ASN A 222 -8.71 -12.88 -20.77
CA ASN A 222 -9.26 -12.58 -22.09
C ASN A 222 -8.22 -12.58 -23.23
N THR A 223 -6.95 -12.87 -22.93
CA THR A 223 -5.88 -12.91 -23.95
C THR A 223 -5.66 -14.35 -24.44
N ALA A 224 -5.57 -14.52 -25.77
CA ALA A 224 -5.32 -15.81 -26.42
C ALA A 224 -3.82 -16.00 -26.77
N VAL A 225 -2.93 -15.71 -25.81
CA VAL A 225 -1.48 -15.79 -26.04
C VAL A 225 -1.02 -17.25 -26.00
N THR A 226 -0.52 -17.76 -27.12
CA THR A 226 0.03 -19.13 -27.29
C THR A 226 1.54 -19.12 -27.56
N LYS A 227 2.11 -17.95 -27.85
CA LYS A 227 3.55 -17.72 -28.00
C LYS A 227 3.93 -16.46 -27.24
N ALA A 228 4.94 -16.54 -26.39
CA ALA A 228 5.40 -15.41 -25.60
C ALA A 228 6.93 -15.41 -25.49
N ASP A 229 7.52 -14.24 -25.73
CA ASP A 229 8.94 -13.94 -25.55
C ASP A 229 9.08 -12.97 -24.38
N PHE A 230 10.01 -13.27 -23.48
CA PHE A 230 10.36 -12.46 -22.33
C PHE A 230 11.80 -12.01 -22.48
N LEU A 231 12.02 -10.71 -22.38
CA LEU A 231 13.35 -10.09 -22.39
C LEU A 231 13.53 -9.37 -21.05
N LEU A 232 14.44 -9.88 -20.23
CA LEU A 232 14.86 -9.21 -19.01
C LEU A 232 15.99 -8.26 -19.37
N LYS A 233 15.85 -6.99 -19.01
CA LYS A 233 16.80 -5.92 -19.32
C LYS A 233 17.27 -5.19 -18.08
N ASP A 234 18.52 -4.75 -18.09
CA ASP A 234 19.08 -3.85 -17.07
C ASP A 234 18.54 -2.42 -17.21
N LYS A 235 19.00 -1.52 -16.32
CA LYS A 235 18.62 -0.10 -16.34
C LYS A 235 19.05 0.63 -17.62
N ASP A 236 20.07 0.14 -18.30
CA ASP A 236 20.65 0.74 -19.51
C ASP A 236 19.97 0.18 -20.78
N GLY A 237 19.03 -0.76 -20.63
CA GLY A 237 18.24 -1.35 -21.71
C GLY A 237 18.88 -2.56 -22.38
N ASN A 238 20.04 -3.02 -21.89
CA ASN A 238 20.72 -4.22 -22.37
C ASN A 238 19.97 -5.46 -21.93
N THR A 239 19.88 -6.45 -22.81
CA THR A 239 19.21 -7.72 -22.46
C THR A 239 20.17 -8.59 -21.66
N ILE A 240 19.78 -8.94 -20.44
CA ILE A 240 20.55 -9.79 -19.54
C ILE A 240 20.04 -11.23 -19.54
N ASP A 241 18.76 -11.45 -19.84
CA ASP A 241 18.20 -12.79 -20.01
C ASP A 241 17.02 -12.84 -20.97
N LYS A 242 16.73 -14.03 -21.49
CA LYS A 242 15.64 -14.27 -22.45
C LYS A 242 14.95 -15.61 -22.18
N TYR A 243 13.62 -15.60 -22.24
CA TYR A 243 12.80 -16.80 -22.15
C TYR A 243 11.80 -16.83 -23.30
N GLN A 244 11.56 -18.01 -23.86
CA GLN A 244 10.62 -18.20 -24.96
C GLN A 244 9.68 -19.36 -24.65
N PHE A 245 8.38 -19.12 -24.79
CA PHE A 245 7.34 -20.11 -24.54
C PHE A 245 6.47 -20.26 -25.78
N LYS A 246 6.14 -21.51 -26.11
CA LYS A 246 5.20 -21.87 -27.18
C LYS A 246 4.30 -23.01 -26.71
N GLY A 247 2.99 -22.81 -26.77
CA GLY A 247 1.97 -23.78 -26.40
C GLY A 247 0.95 -23.99 -27.53
N SER A 248 0.25 -25.12 -27.49
CA SER A 248 -0.90 -25.39 -28.37
C SER A 248 -2.21 -24.77 -27.84
N GLN A 249 -2.25 -24.43 -26.55
CA GLN A 249 -3.36 -23.78 -25.87
C GLN A 249 -2.92 -22.41 -25.32
N PRO A 250 -3.85 -21.44 -25.14
CA PRO A 250 -3.53 -20.16 -24.53
C PRO A 250 -2.93 -20.32 -23.13
N PHE A 251 -1.85 -19.61 -22.85
CA PHE A 251 -1.23 -19.58 -21.54
C PHE A 251 -2.16 -18.95 -20.52
N ARG A 252 -2.29 -19.57 -19.35
CA ARG A 252 -2.83 -18.92 -18.14
C ARG A 252 -1.71 -18.33 -17.30
N LYS A 253 -0.65 -19.11 -17.11
CA LYS A 253 0.58 -18.72 -16.42
C LYS A 253 1.78 -19.41 -17.04
N VAL A 254 2.95 -18.79 -16.93
CA VAL A 254 4.26 -19.39 -17.23
C VAL A 254 5.21 -19.10 -16.07
N GLN A 255 6.13 -20.02 -15.79
CA GLN A 255 7.13 -19.84 -14.73
C GLN A 255 8.40 -19.25 -15.32
N LEU A 256 8.93 -18.22 -14.65
CA LEU A 256 10.23 -17.61 -14.93
C LEU A 256 11.17 -17.94 -13.77
N ALA A 257 12.36 -18.40 -14.09
CA ALA A 257 13.42 -18.70 -13.13
C ALA A 257 14.65 -17.85 -13.49
N ILE A 258 14.90 -16.81 -12.69
CA ILE A 258 15.97 -15.85 -12.93
C ILE A 258 17.27 -16.37 -12.33
N ASP A 259 18.35 -16.37 -13.12
CA ASP A 259 19.67 -16.75 -12.62
C ASP A 259 20.18 -15.69 -11.62
N PRO A 260 20.40 -16.05 -10.34
CA PRO A 260 20.88 -15.11 -9.32
C PRO A 260 22.23 -14.47 -9.67
N LYS A 261 23.03 -15.06 -10.55
CA LYS A 261 24.33 -14.50 -10.96
C LYS A 261 24.20 -13.36 -11.98
N LYS A 262 23.06 -13.25 -12.65
CA LYS A 262 22.80 -12.22 -13.68
C LYS A 262 22.13 -10.97 -13.11
N VAL A 263 21.62 -11.05 -11.89
CA VAL A 263 20.85 -9.97 -11.26
C VAL A 263 21.39 -9.62 -9.88
N LEU A 264 21.39 -8.32 -9.58
CA LEU A 264 21.59 -7.82 -8.23
C LEU A 264 20.29 -8.02 -7.45
N GLN A 265 20.43 -8.36 -6.17
CA GLN A 265 19.33 -8.74 -5.30
C GLN A 265 19.33 -7.87 -4.04
N ILE A 266 18.15 -7.73 -3.44
CA ILE A 266 17.93 -7.06 -2.16
C ILE A 266 17.40 -8.05 -1.12
N PRO A 267 17.62 -7.81 0.19
CA PRO A 267 18.21 -6.62 0.81
C PRO A 267 19.73 -6.54 0.60
N SER A 268 20.24 -5.31 0.45
CA SER A 268 21.66 -5.00 0.28
C SER A 268 22.03 -3.78 1.14
N PRO A 269 23.27 -3.69 1.68
CA PRO A 269 23.72 -2.51 2.44
C PRO A 269 23.62 -1.20 1.67
N ALA A 270 23.73 -1.26 0.34
CA ALA A 270 23.51 -0.14 -0.57
C ALA A 270 22.54 -0.57 -1.68
N VAL A 271 21.46 0.18 -1.85
CA VAL A 271 20.48 0.00 -2.93
C VAL A 271 20.67 1.11 -3.97
N THR A 272 20.83 0.72 -5.23
CA THR A 272 21.10 1.63 -6.35
C THR A 272 20.16 1.37 -7.52
N ASP A 273 20.12 2.31 -8.47
CA ASP A 273 19.37 2.18 -9.72
C ASP A 273 19.82 0.98 -10.59
N LYS A 274 21.05 0.49 -10.41
CA LYS A 274 21.57 -0.72 -11.08
C LYS A 274 20.80 -2.00 -10.73
N MET A 275 20.03 -1.98 -9.64
CA MET A 275 19.19 -3.11 -9.22
C MET A 275 17.81 -3.09 -9.87
N VAL A 276 17.49 -2.05 -10.65
CA VAL A 276 16.21 -1.91 -11.35
C VAL A 276 16.32 -2.59 -12.72
N TYR A 277 15.38 -3.50 -12.97
CA TYR A 277 15.25 -4.23 -14.21
C TYR A 277 13.93 -3.92 -14.91
N SER A 278 13.88 -4.19 -16.22
CA SER A 278 12.63 -4.20 -16.98
C SER A 278 12.40 -5.55 -17.64
N LEU A 279 11.18 -6.08 -17.49
CA LEU A 279 10.73 -7.31 -18.15
C LEU A 279 9.80 -6.91 -19.29
N LYS A 280 10.31 -7.00 -20.52
CA LYS A 280 9.51 -6.80 -21.72
C LYS A 280 8.93 -8.15 -22.16
N VAL A 281 7.62 -8.21 -22.29
CA VAL A 281 6.87 -9.40 -22.69
C VAL A 281 6.14 -9.12 -23.99
N THR A 282 6.46 -9.89 -25.02
CA THR A 282 5.78 -9.82 -26.31
C THR A 282 5.14 -11.16 -26.63
N GLY A 283 3.94 -11.17 -27.21
CA GLY A 283 3.26 -12.38 -27.62
C GLY A 283 2.50 -12.24 -28.93
N ASN A 284 1.92 -13.34 -29.40
CA ASN A 284 1.02 -13.31 -30.56
C ASN A 284 -0.22 -12.44 -30.29
N GLY A 285 -0.86 -11.97 -31.37
CA GLY A 285 -2.06 -11.12 -31.26
C GLY A 285 -1.78 -9.71 -30.74
N GLY A 286 -0.55 -9.20 -30.88
CA GLY A 286 -0.17 -7.85 -30.48
C GLY A 286 0.06 -7.67 -28.97
N TYR A 287 0.12 -8.75 -28.20
CA TYR A 287 0.39 -8.67 -26.76
C TYR A 287 1.77 -8.05 -26.51
N ASN A 288 1.81 -6.92 -25.81
CA ASN A 288 3.04 -6.22 -25.47
C ASN A 288 2.88 -5.55 -24.10
N LYS A 289 3.71 -5.95 -23.14
CA LYS A 289 3.75 -5.37 -21.79
C LYS A 289 5.20 -5.17 -21.36
N THR A 290 5.45 -4.09 -20.63
CA THR A 290 6.74 -3.84 -19.98
C THR A 290 6.49 -3.61 -18.50
N HIS A 291 7.25 -4.33 -17.67
CA HIS A 291 7.15 -4.25 -16.22
C HIS A 291 8.48 -3.81 -15.64
N LYS A 292 8.44 -3.02 -14.57
CA LYS A 292 9.61 -2.64 -13.78
C LYS A 292 9.69 -3.56 -12.57
N LEU A 293 10.89 -4.07 -12.27
CA LEU A 293 11.09 -5.09 -11.24
C LEU A 293 12.45 -4.94 -10.55
N ILE A 294 12.50 -5.46 -9.33
CA ILE A 294 13.68 -5.67 -8.52
C ILE A 294 13.58 -7.07 -7.88
N PHE A 295 14.72 -7.70 -7.61
CA PHE A 295 14.74 -9.08 -7.15
C PHE A 295 15.10 -9.20 -5.67
N TYR A 296 14.34 -10.03 -4.95
CA TYR A 296 14.60 -10.35 -3.56
C TYR A 296 15.42 -11.63 -3.44
N GLN A 297 16.37 -11.65 -2.51
CA GLN A 297 17.35 -12.73 -2.35
C GLN A 297 16.73 -14.00 -1.72
N ASP A 298 15.82 -13.85 -0.76
CA ASP A 298 15.24 -14.98 0.00
C ASP A 298 13.74 -15.13 -0.27
N GLU A 299 13.38 -16.14 -1.06
CA GLU A 299 11.98 -16.41 -1.42
C GLU A 299 11.10 -16.79 -0.23
N GLN A 300 11.68 -17.28 0.87
CA GLN A 300 10.90 -17.66 2.06
C GLN A 300 10.46 -16.42 2.82
N GLU A 301 11.34 -15.45 3.04
CA GLU A 301 11.01 -14.20 3.75
C GLU A 301 9.94 -13.40 2.99
N ILE A 302 10.01 -13.35 1.67
CA ILE A 302 9.08 -12.52 0.87
C ILE A 302 7.71 -13.18 0.66
N ARG A 303 7.59 -14.50 0.79
CA ARG A 303 6.36 -15.25 0.46
C ARG A 303 5.11 -14.70 1.15
N ASP A 304 5.22 -14.42 2.44
CA ASP A 304 4.12 -13.90 3.27
C ASP A 304 4.31 -12.41 3.63
N SER A 305 5.26 -11.74 2.97
CA SER A 305 5.51 -10.33 3.16
C SER A 305 4.48 -9.45 2.44
N LEU A 306 4.03 -8.41 3.11
CA LEU A 306 3.33 -7.29 2.50
C LEU A 306 4.32 -6.41 1.72
N ALA A 307 5.43 -6.04 2.37
CA ALA A 307 6.36 -5.06 1.84
C ALA A 307 7.80 -5.25 2.35
N LEU A 308 8.77 -4.80 1.56
CA LEU A 308 10.09 -4.41 2.04
C LEU A 308 10.17 -2.88 2.11
N ILE A 309 10.54 -2.36 3.28
CA ILE A 309 10.74 -0.93 3.52
C ILE A 309 12.24 -0.68 3.65
N VAL A 310 12.81 0.14 2.77
CA VAL A 310 14.24 0.44 2.73
C VAL A 310 14.49 1.94 2.92
N MET A 311 15.06 2.29 4.07
CA MET A 311 15.37 3.67 4.45
C MET A 311 16.86 3.94 4.27
N LYS A 312 17.21 4.80 3.31
CA LYS A 312 18.56 5.28 3.09
C LYS A 312 18.86 6.47 4.00
N VAL A 313 20.03 6.46 4.64
CA VAL A 313 20.40 7.47 5.66
C VAL A 313 20.39 8.90 5.13
N LYS A 314 20.99 9.14 3.96
CA LYS A 314 20.83 10.37 3.18
C LYS A 314 20.38 10.07 1.76
N THR A 315 19.51 10.91 1.25
CA THR A 315 18.92 10.75 -0.09
C THR A 315 19.23 11.98 -0.95
N SER A 316 18.90 11.88 -2.22
CA SER A 316 18.93 13.02 -3.14
C SER A 316 17.98 14.17 -2.73
N VAL A 317 16.99 13.89 -1.87
CA VAL A 317 15.98 14.87 -1.40
C VAL A 317 16.17 15.12 0.10
N PRO A 318 16.76 16.26 0.52
CA PRO A 318 17.15 16.48 1.90
C PRO A 318 16.04 16.34 2.95
N ALA A 319 14.79 16.57 2.58
CA ALA A 319 13.63 16.39 3.45
C ALA A 319 13.38 14.92 3.87
N TYR A 320 13.99 13.96 3.18
CA TYR A 320 13.95 12.52 3.51
C TYR A 320 15.16 12.04 4.31
N ASN A 321 16.15 12.89 4.59
CA ASN A 321 17.35 12.51 5.32
C ASN A 321 17.00 12.11 6.77
N LEU A 322 17.73 11.15 7.30
CA LEU A 322 17.57 10.67 8.67
C LEU A 322 18.53 11.36 9.66
N ILE A 323 19.61 11.93 9.13
CA ILE A 323 20.66 12.65 9.86
C ILE A 323 20.92 14.02 9.24
N ASP A 324 21.45 14.95 10.04
CA ASP A 324 21.87 16.26 9.57
C ASP A 324 23.18 16.22 8.78
N ASN A 325 23.60 17.38 8.26
CA ASN A 325 24.82 17.49 7.46
C ASN A 325 26.11 17.19 8.25
N LEU A 326 26.06 17.20 9.58
CA LEU A 326 27.20 16.87 10.46
C LEU A 326 27.11 15.43 11.01
N GLY A 327 26.25 14.59 10.45
CA GLY A 327 26.15 13.19 10.85
C GLY A 327 25.38 12.93 12.14
N ARG A 328 24.66 13.92 12.66
CA ARG A 328 23.88 13.82 13.91
C ARG A 328 22.45 13.43 13.60
N LEU A 329 21.73 12.80 14.53
CA LEU A 329 20.28 12.59 14.39
C LEU A 329 19.60 13.94 14.13
N ILE A 330 18.40 14.00 13.54
CA ILE A 330 17.70 15.29 13.38
C ILE A 330 17.20 15.82 14.74
N THR A 331 16.75 14.92 15.60
CA THR A 331 16.19 15.23 16.93
C THR A 331 17.14 16.04 17.82
N ARG A 332 16.66 17.08 18.50
CA ARG A 332 17.44 17.90 19.44
C ARG A 332 16.68 18.08 20.75
N LYS A 333 17.39 18.18 21.87
CA LYS A 333 16.79 18.56 23.16
C LYS A 333 17.22 19.98 23.51
N GLN A 334 16.26 20.88 23.64
CA GLN A 334 16.46 22.30 23.88
C GLN A 334 16.81 22.59 25.36
N PRO A 335 17.33 23.79 25.68
CA PRO A 335 17.69 24.15 27.06
C PRO A 335 16.54 24.04 28.05
N ASP A 336 15.32 24.36 27.60
CA ASP A 336 14.05 24.25 28.33
C ASP A 336 13.54 22.79 28.47
N GLN A 337 14.36 21.82 28.08
CA GLN A 337 14.08 20.38 28.08
C GLN A 337 13.09 19.90 26.99
N THR A 338 12.54 20.79 26.16
CA THR A 338 11.67 20.39 25.05
C THR A 338 12.47 19.65 23.97
N VAL A 339 11.81 18.79 23.20
CA VAL A 339 12.43 18.07 22.08
C VAL A 339 11.94 18.68 20.78
N SER A 340 12.82 19.38 20.07
CA SER A 340 12.51 20.04 18.80
C SER A 340 13.78 20.27 17.99
N PRO A 341 13.85 19.85 16.70
CA PRO A 341 12.82 19.12 15.98
C PRO A 341 12.64 17.69 16.53
N LEU A 342 11.49 17.08 16.23
CA LEU A 342 11.21 15.68 16.52
C LEU A 342 11.93 14.77 15.49
N PRO A 343 12.04 13.45 15.77
CA PRO A 343 12.51 12.49 14.77
C PRO A 343 11.66 12.56 13.49
N PRO A 344 12.24 12.33 12.30
CA PRO A 344 11.48 12.21 11.06
C PRO A 344 10.42 11.12 11.17
N VAL A 345 9.22 11.44 10.68
CA VAL A 345 8.09 10.52 10.60
C VAL A 345 7.72 10.35 9.13
N PHE A 346 7.66 9.11 8.68
CA PHE A 346 7.24 8.77 7.33
C PHE A 346 5.92 7.99 7.34
N GLU A 347 5.15 8.12 6.27
CA GLU A 347 3.80 7.55 6.17
C GLU A 347 3.67 6.62 4.94
N LEU A 348 2.92 5.54 5.11
CA LEU A 348 2.47 4.62 4.08
C LEU A 348 0.95 4.54 4.14
N ASN A 349 0.28 5.08 3.12
CA ASN A 349 -1.17 5.11 3.07
C ASN A 349 -1.69 3.95 2.22
N PHE A 350 -2.61 3.17 2.78
CA PHE A 350 -3.30 2.10 2.07
C PHE A 350 -4.79 2.40 2.01
N LYS A 351 -5.32 2.34 0.79
CA LYS A 351 -6.76 2.48 0.51
C LYS A 351 -7.46 1.15 0.78
N SER A 352 -8.67 1.21 1.33
CA SER A 352 -9.57 0.09 1.41
C SER A 352 -10.14 -0.27 0.04
N LYS A 353 -10.34 -1.56 -0.16
CA LYS A 353 -10.97 -2.09 -1.36
C LYS A 353 -12.40 -1.54 -1.48
N PRO A 354 -12.77 -1.00 -2.64
CA PRO A 354 -14.14 -0.56 -2.89
C PRO A 354 -15.02 -1.72 -3.34
N SER A 355 -16.25 -1.78 -2.84
CA SER A 355 -17.24 -2.77 -3.25
C SER A 355 -18.65 -2.18 -3.34
N PHE A 356 -19.47 -2.71 -4.23
CA PHE A 356 -20.91 -2.45 -4.25
C PHE A 356 -21.58 -3.21 -3.11
N TRP A 357 -22.37 -2.53 -2.30
CA TRP A 357 -23.10 -3.21 -1.23
C TRP A 357 -24.41 -3.73 -1.81
N ARG A 358 -24.59 -5.05 -1.74
CA ARG A 358 -25.72 -5.77 -2.32
C ARG A 358 -26.56 -6.38 -1.21
N TYR A 359 -27.74 -5.82 -1.00
CA TYR A 359 -28.71 -6.28 -0.01
C TYR A 359 -29.55 -7.41 -0.59
N ILE A 360 -29.56 -8.53 0.14
CA ILE A 360 -30.22 -9.77 -0.25
C ILE A 360 -31.14 -10.18 0.89
N ASN A 361 -32.40 -10.49 0.60
CA ASN A 361 -33.27 -11.05 1.63
C ASN A 361 -32.73 -12.41 2.10
N ASN A 362 -32.72 -12.65 3.41
CA ASN A 362 -32.21 -13.88 4.01
C ASN A 362 -32.96 -15.15 3.57
N ARG A 363 -34.21 -15.03 3.07
CA ARG A 363 -35.00 -16.12 2.47
C ARG A 363 -34.95 -16.12 0.95
N ARG A 364 -34.04 -15.36 0.34
CA ARG A 364 -33.87 -15.19 -1.12
C ARG A 364 -35.14 -14.73 -1.85
N LYS A 365 -36.04 -14.03 -1.15
CA LYS A 365 -37.20 -13.38 -1.74
C LYS A 365 -36.83 -12.01 -2.31
N ASN A 366 -37.61 -11.54 -3.30
CA ASN A 366 -37.38 -10.24 -3.93
C ASN A 366 -37.68 -9.11 -2.94
N LEU A 367 -36.76 -8.16 -2.83
CA LEU A 367 -36.97 -6.90 -2.13
C LEU A 367 -37.83 -5.96 -2.98
N LYS A 368 -38.63 -5.10 -2.31
CA LYS A 368 -39.46 -4.10 -2.98
C LYS A 368 -38.58 -3.13 -3.81
N VAL A 369 -39.08 -2.78 -5.00
CA VAL A 369 -38.39 -1.87 -5.93
C VAL A 369 -38.48 -0.42 -5.44
N GLY A 370 -37.45 0.38 -5.72
CA GLY A 370 -37.44 1.82 -5.47
C GLY A 370 -37.18 2.22 -4.02
N LEU A 371 -36.71 1.29 -3.18
CA LEU A 371 -36.31 1.57 -1.80
C LEU A 371 -35.00 2.35 -1.74
N HIS A 372 -34.93 3.34 -0.84
CA HIS A 372 -33.76 4.18 -0.58
C HIS A 372 -33.14 4.75 -1.88
N PRO A 373 -33.93 5.45 -2.72
CA PRO A 373 -33.55 5.77 -4.10
C PRO A 373 -32.36 6.72 -4.20
N ASP A 374 -31.97 7.42 -3.12
CA ASP A 374 -30.75 8.24 -3.10
C ASP A 374 -29.48 7.38 -3.15
N PHE A 375 -29.55 6.14 -2.64
CA PHE A 375 -28.39 5.31 -2.37
C PHE A 375 -28.37 4.01 -3.17
N LEU A 376 -29.54 3.42 -3.40
CA LEU A 376 -29.67 2.06 -3.93
C LEU A 376 -30.39 2.04 -5.29
N LEU A 377 -30.09 1.00 -6.06
CA LEU A 377 -30.74 0.60 -7.30
C LEU A 377 -31.36 -0.77 -7.11
N SER A 378 -32.55 -0.99 -7.66
CA SER A 378 -33.19 -2.30 -7.67
C SER A 378 -32.73 -3.11 -8.86
N LYS A 379 -32.21 -4.32 -8.63
CA LYS A 379 -31.68 -5.20 -9.68
C LYS A 379 -32.02 -6.65 -9.38
N ASN A 380 -32.83 -7.28 -10.24
CA ASN A 380 -33.20 -8.70 -10.14
C ASN A 380 -33.68 -9.12 -8.74
N GLY A 381 -34.55 -8.31 -8.12
CA GLY A 381 -35.06 -8.57 -6.76
C GLY A 381 -34.10 -8.24 -5.62
N LEU A 382 -32.92 -7.69 -5.91
CA LEU A 382 -31.92 -7.23 -4.94
C LEU A 382 -31.85 -5.69 -4.92
N LEU A 383 -31.23 -5.12 -3.89
CA LEU A 383 -30.88 -3.70 -3.86
C LEU A 383 -29.36 -3.56 -3.82
N VAL A 384 -28.79 -2.71 -4.69
CA VAL A 384 -27.34 -2.52 -4.82
C VAL A 384 -27.01 -1.04 -4.70
N THR A 385 -25.92 -0.67 -4.04
CA THR A 385 -25.49 0.74 -4.00
C THR A 385 -25.23 1.30 -5.39
N LYS A 386 -25.56 2.57 -5.61
CA LYS A 386 -25.31 3.27 -6.89
C LYS A 386 -23.83 3.43 -7.23
N LYS A 387 -22.99 3.53 -6.21
CA LYS A 387 -21.54 3.62 -6.30
C LYS A 387 -20.91 2.63 -5.31
N PRO A 388 -19.70 2.12 -5.60
CA PRO A 388 -19.01 1.31 -4.63
C PRO A 388 -18.64 2.16 -3.40
N ARG A 389 -18.52 1.49 -2.26
CA ARG A 389 -18.09 2.05 -0.99
C ARG A 389 -16.86 1.28 -0.52
N SER A 390 -15.93 2.00 0.08
CA SER A 390 -14.75 1.42 0.68
C SER A 390 -15.15 0.53 1.86
N LEU A 391 -14.50 -0.62 1.98
CA LEU A 391 -14.68 -1.49 3.13
C LEU A 391 -14.12 -0.82 4.39
N THR A 392 -14.82 -1.01 5.50
CA THR A 392 -14.46 -0.45 6.81
C THR A 392 -14.63 -1.50 7.89
N CYS A 393 -13.78 -1.45 8.92
CA CYS A 393 -13.91 -2.28 10.12
C CYS A 393 -15.12 -1.84 10.95
N SER A 394 -15.34 -0.53 11.06
CA SER A 394 -16.48 0.04 11.78
C SER A 394 -17.64 0.35 10.84
N ALA A 395 -18.88 0.32 11.35
CA ALA A 395 -20.06 0.70 10.58
C ALA A 395 -20.02 2.19 10.19
N THR A 396 -20.36 2.47 8.93
CA THR A 396 -20.47 3.83 8.37
C THR A 396 -21.89 4.14 7.93
N LEU A 397 -22.25 5.41 8.02
CA LEU A 397 -23.56 5.91 7.62
C LEU A 397 -23.55 6.39 6.15
N PHE A 398 -24.71 6.41 5.53
CA PHE A 398 -24.94 7.12 4.28
C PHE A 398 -25.17 8.60 4.57
N ARG A 399 -24.78 9.46 3.63
CA ARG A 399 -25.02 10.90 3.72
C ARG A 399 -26.06 11.28 2.66
N LYS A 400 -27.21 11.78 3.10
CA LYS A 400 -28.28 12.27 2.22
C LYS A 400 -27.86 13.58 1.52
N PRO A 401 -28.57 14.00 0.46
CA PRO A 401 -28.32 15.28 -0.20
C PRO A 401 -28.39 16.50 0.73
N ASP A 402 -29.17 16.42 1.81
CA ASP A 402 -29.30 17.44 2.86
C ASP A 402 -28.21 17.35 3.95
N ASN A 403 -27.18 16.53 3.75
CA ASN A 403 -26.11 16.21 4.70
C ASN A 403 -26.52 15.43 5.96
N SER A 404 -27.79 15.06 6.13
CA SER A 404 -28.18 14.20 7.24
C SER A 404 -27.63 12.78 7.06
N LEU A 405 -27.32 12.14 8.18
CA LEU A 405 -26.79 10.78 8.21
C LEU A 405 -27.94 9.76 8.22
N TYR A 406 -27.78 8.69 7.45
CA TYR A 406 -28.79 7.66 7.27
C TYR A 406 -28.17 6.28 7.42
N TYR A 407 -28.75 5.46 8.29
CA TYR A 407 -28.26 4.11 8.51
C TYR A 407 -28.87 3.14 7.49
N LEU A 408 -28.00 2.35 6.88
CA LEU A 408 -28.35 1.07 6.27
C LEU A 408 -27.39 0.02 6.83
N PRO A 409 -27.81 -1.26 6.92
CA PRO A 409 -26.91 -2.35 7.32
C PRO A 409 -25.62 -2.31 6.49
N ASN A 410 -24.50 -2.47 7.18
CA ASN A 410 -23.16 -2.48 6.58
C ASN A 410 -22.74 -3.93 6.32
N PRO A 411 -21.76 -4.17 5.42
CA PRO A 411 -21.09 -5.45 5.34
C PRO A 411 -20.44 -5.82 6.69
N GLU A 412 -20.39 -7.10 6.99
CA GLU A 412 -19.60 -7.58 8.13
C GLU A 412 -18.10 -7.32 7.86
N PRO A 413 -17.31 -6.95 8.88
CA PRO A 413 -15.86 -6.85 8.74
C PRO A 413 -15.28 -8.17 8.23
N TYR A 414 -14.26 -8.08 7.37
CA TYR A 414 -13.56 -9.25 6.81
C TYR A 414 -14.43 -10.20 5.97
N GLN A 415 -15.63 -9.78 5.58
CA GLN A 415 -16.49 -10.57 4.69
C GLN A 415 -15.81 -10.85 3.34
N THR A 416 -15.98 -12.06 2.82
CA THR A 416 -15.53 -12.42 1.47
C THR A 416 -16.35 -11.67 0.41
N LEU A 417 -15.65 -11.05 -0.53
CA LEU A 417 -16.28 -10.35 -1.65
C LEU A 417 -16.67 -11.29 -2.78
N THR A 418 -17.81 -11.01 -3.41
CA THR A 418 -18.26 -11.68 -4.62
C THR A 418 -17.77 -10.90 -5.84
N PHE A 419 -17.02 -11.55 -6.73
CA PHE A 419 -16.63 -10.98 -8.01
C PHE A 419 -17.56 -11.44 -9.12
N GLU A 420 -18.25 -10.50 -9.77
CA GLU A 420 -19.22 -10.78 -10.82
C GLU A 420 -19.21 -9.65 -11.85
N ASN A 421 -19.09 -10.00 -13.14
CA ASN A 421 -19.12 -9.03 -14.25
C ASN A 421 -18.12 -7.85 -14.08
N ASN A 422 -16.89 -8.15 -13.67
CA ASN A 422 -15.84 -7.15 -13.39
C ASN A 422 -16.16 -6.14 -12.27
N LYS A 423 -17.11 -6.49 -11.39
CA LYS A 423 -17.48 -5.71 -10.21
C LYS A 423 -17.28 -6.55 -8.94
N LEU A 424 -16.94 -5.87 -7.85
CA LEU A 424 -16.85 -6.47 -6.52
C LEU A 424 -18.08 -6.11 -5.70
N TYR A 425 -18.68 -7.12 -5.07
CA TYR A 425 -19.86 -6.97 -4.22
C TYR A 425 -19.60 -7.44 -2.79
N SER A 426 -20.13 -6.68 -1.84
CA SER A 426 -20.32 -7.11 -0.44
C SER A 426 -21.77 -7.52 -0.26
N ASP A 427 -22.02 -8.79 0.06
CA ASP A 427 -23.37 -9.35 0.13
C ASP A 427 -23.94 -9.22 1.55
N ILE A 428 -24.94 -8.36 1.74
CA ILE A 428 -25.52 -8.05 3.04
C ILE A 428 -26.87 -8.76 3.16
N MET A 429 -26.97 -9.71 4.08
CA MET A 429 -28.21 -10.43 4.34
C MET A 429 -29.14 -9.59 5.21
N VAL A 430 -30.35 -9.32 4.72
CA VAL A 430 -31.37 -8.54 5.43
C VAL A 430 -32.63 -9.37 5.65
N GLN A 431 -33.29 -9.14 6.79
CA GLN A 431 -34.60 -9.73 7.06
C GLN A 431 -35.71 -8.84 6.49
N GLU A 432 -36.88 -9.43 6.26
CA GLU A 432 -38.09 -8.65 5.95
C GLU A 432 -38.37 -7.69 7.10
N SER A 433 -38.47 -6.40 6.78
CA SER A 433 -38.61 -5.32 7.75
C SER A 433 -39.19 -4.08 7.08
N SER A 434 -39.47 -3.02 7.86
CA SER A 434 -39.87 -1.72 7.32
C SER A 434 -38.76 -1.07 6.45
N LEU A 435 -37.49 -1.35 6.77
CA LEU A 435 -36.32 -0.90 6.00
C LEU A 435 -36.14 -1.68 4.69
N PHE A 436 -36.49 -2.97 4.70
CA PHE A 436 -36.35 -3.89 3.56
C PHE A 436 -37.62 -4.75 3.38
N PRO A 437 -38.75 -4.14 2.96
CA PRO A 437 -39.97 -4.89 2.67
C PRO A 437 -39.80 -5.75 1.43
N LEU A 438 -40.53 -6.85 1.37
CA LEU A 438 -40.57 -7.72 0.20
C LEU A 438 -41.43 -7.14 -0.92
N ALA A 439 -41.14 -7.53 -2.15
CA ALA A 439 -42.05 -7.32 -3.27
C ALA A 439 -43.35 -8.13 -3.05
N PRO A 440 -44.50 -7.66 -3.58
CA PRO A 440 -45.79 -8.35 -3.48
C PRO A 440 -45.76 -9.80 -3.97
#